data_AF-X1GUX7-F1
#
_entry.id   AF-X1GUX7-F1
#
_cell.length_a   1.000
_cell.length_b   1.000
_cell.length_c   1.000
_cell.angle_alpha   90.00
_cell.angle_beta   90.00
_cell.angle_gamma   90.00
#
_symmetry.space_group_name_H-M   'P 1'
#
loop_
_entity.id
_entity.type
_entity.pdbx_description
1 polymer ?
#
loop_
_entity_poly.entity_id
_entity_poly.type
_entity_poly.pdbx_seq_one_letter_code
_entity_poly.pdbx_strand_id
1 'polypeptide(L)'
;KKPKADYRWVNQLTREEVATEPPDWKQKIKCPECDGTGQVSVYLGLDVWQTIKCPTCNGKKETQLWKRINLWQGHDYYWDADAVREPYSPTERWGGDTYKGAVKKGIHGEDGGLDRERSCFPGTGRNLRSVWTFPTVPFPSFKIDGRKVDHFAVFPEKLPELCIKAATPEVGCCNKCGAPWVRVLEKKPSQFNIRVRDAKASRATPEEGYKATEEEVSRYPGNHPDPGYSRTIGWRPSCKCNAPRVPSVVLDPLMGASTTLWVAKKLNRQAVGYE
;
A
#
# COMPACT_ATOMS: atom_id res chain seq x y z
N LYS A 1 -15.90 -11.21 10.22
CA LYS A 1 -16.47 -9.92 9.75
C LYS A 1 -15.32 -8.92 9.66
N LYS A 2 -15.15 -8.18 8.56
CA LYS A 2 -14.17 -7.08 8.53
C LYS A 2 -14.55 -6.07 9.64
N PRO A 3 -13.58 -5.52 10.39
CA PRO A 3 -13.88 -4.43 11.32
C PRO A 3 -14.50 -3.28 10.52
N LYS A 4 -15.62 -2.74 11.01
CA LYS A 4 -16.20 -1.52 10.43
C LYS A 4 -15.21 -0.39 10.69
N ALA A 5 -14.99 0.47 9.69
CA ALA A 5 -14.16 1.66 9.88
C ALA A 5 -14.71 2.46 11.07
N ASP A 6 -13.82 2.95 11.93
CA ASP A 6 -14.21 3.76 13.07
C ASP A 6 -14.52 5.18 12.58
N TYR A 7 -15.77 5.61 12.75
CA TYR A 7 -16.25 6.91 12.33
C TYR A 7 -17.22 7.47 13.36
N ARG A 8 -17.28 8.80 13.42
CA ARG A 8 -18.27 9.53 14.21
C ARG A 8 -19.10 10.41 13.31
N TRP A 9 -20.33 10.68 13.71
CA TRP A 9 -21.16 11.70 13.12
C TRP A 9 -21.05 12.95 13.95
N VAL A 10 -20.66 14.07 13.32
CA VAL A 10 -20.56 15.36 13.99
C VAL A 10 -21.68 16.26 13.53
N ASN A 11 -22.48 16.75 14.48
CA ASN A 11 -23.49 17.77 14.23
C ASN A 11 -22.81 19.09 13.88
N GLN A 12 -23.13 19.65 12.71
CA GLN A 12 -22.48 20.85 12.20
C GLN A 12 -22.91 22.13 12.94
N LEU A 13 -24.05 22.11 13.66
CA LEU A 13 -24.53 23.23 14.48
C LEU A 13 -24.08 23.11 15.93
N THR A 14 -24.30 21.96 16.56
CA THR A 14 -24.05 21.77 18.00
C THR A 14 -22.66 21.24 18.31
N ARG A 15 -21.92 20.73 17.31
CA ARG A 15 -20.64 20.01 17.46
C ARG A 15 -20.71 18.73 18.29
N GLU A 16 -21.92 18.24 18.57
CA GLU A 16 -22.15 16.96 19.22
C GLU A 16 -21.65 15.80 18.34
N GLU A 17 -21.07 14.78 18.98
CA GLU A 17 -20.56 13.59 18.31
C GLU A 17 -21.31 12.33 18.72
N VAL A 18 -21.76 11.54 17.74
CA VAL A 18 -22.40 10.25 18.00
C VAL A 18 -21.77 9.13 17.17
N ALA A 19 -21.71 7.93 17.74
CA ALA A 19 -21.12 6.75 17.11
C ALA A 19 -22.08 6.03 16.15
N THR A 20 -23.38 6.12 16.40
CA THR A 20 -24.43 5.52 15.56
C THR A 20 -24.96 6.53 14.55
N GLU A 21 -25.46 6.04 13.41
CA GLU A 21 -26.08 6.87 12.38
C GLU A 21 -27.33 7.60 12.94
N PRO A 22 -27.31 8.95 13.03
CA PRO A 22 -28.46 9.74 13.48
C PRO A 22 -29.61 9.58 12.48
N PRO A 23 -30.88 9.51 12.89
CA PRO A 23 -32.02 9.34 11.97
C PRO A 23 -32.19 10.51 10.98
N ASP A 24 -31.74 11.70 11.36
CA ASP A 24 -31.82 12.97 10.64
C ASP A 24 -30.55 13.31 9.85
N TRP A 25 -29.61 12.38 9.69
CA TRP A 25 -28.29 12.67 9.11
C TRP A 25 -28.31 13.24 7.68
N LYS A 26 -29.36 12.95 6.91
CA LYS A 26 -29.54 13.45 5.53
C LYS A 26 -30.09 14.87 5.47
N GLN A 27 -30.59 15.42 6.59
CA GLN A 27 -31.12 16.77 6.63
C GLN A 27 -30.04 17.77 6.19
N LYS A 28 -30.38 18.63 5.24
CA LYS A 28 -29.49 19.70 4.79
C LYS A 28 -29.79 20.97 5.57
N ILE A 29 -28.71 21.67 5.92
CA ILE A 29 -28.76 22.99 6.54
C ILE A 29 -27.93 23.96 5.71
N LYS A 30 -28.22 25.26 5.88
CA LYS A 30 -27.34 26.32 5.41
C LYS A 30 -25.96 26.13 6.05
N CYS A 31 -24.89 26.20 5.27
CA CYS A 31 -23.55 25.95 5.78
C CYS A 31 -23.21 26.99 6.86
N PRO A 32 -22.93 26.58 8.13
CA PRO A 32 -22.71 27.52 9.22
C PRO A 32 -21.38 28.28 9.09
N GLU A 33 -20.41 27.75 8.34
CA GLU A 33 -19.09 28.35 8.18
C GLU A 33 -19.08 29.51 7.15
N CYS A 34 -19.85 29.38 6.07
CA CYS A 34 -19.92 30.42 5.02
C CYS A 34 -21.26 31.16 4.99
N ASP A 35 -22.15 30.85 5.93
CA ASP A 35 -23.54 31.31 5.98
C ASP A 35 -24.23 31.28 4.61
N GLY A 36 -24.06 30.17 3.87
CA GLY A 36 -24.67 29.94 2.56
C GLY A 36 -24.08 30.74 1.38
N THR A 37 -22.99 31.48 1.57
CA THR A 37 -22.30 32.15 0.45
C THR A 37 -21.51 31.18 -0.43
N GLY A 38 -21.04 30.07 0.14
CA GLY A 38 -20.23 29.05 -0.54
C GLY A 38 -18.73 29.40 -0.61
N GLN A 39 -18.33 30.57 -0.13
CA GLN A 39 -16.96 31.05 -0.13
C GLN A 39 -16.61 31.57 1.25
N VAL A 40 -15.32 31.51 1.60
CA VAL A 40 -14.79 32.11 2.83
C VAL A 40 -13.57 32.94 2.49
N SER A 41 -13.45 34.10 3.13
CA SER A 41 -12.27 34.96 2.99
C SER A 41 -11.24 34.52 4.02
N VAL A 42 -10.09 34.06 3.54
CA VAL A 42 -8.97 33.65 4.39
C VAL A 42 -7.89 34.72 4.32
N TYR A 43 -7.40 35.13 5.49
CA TYR A 43 -6.30 36.06 5.62
C TYR A 43 -4.98 35.34 5.41
N LEU A 44 -4.17 35.81 4.45
CA LEU A 44 -2.87 35.22 4.11
C LEU A 44 -1.67 36.00 4.70
N GLY A 45 -1.93 37.08 5.46
CA GLY A 45 -0.91 38.00 5.96
C GLY A 45 -0.69 39.21 5.04
N LEU A 46 -0.03 40.25 5.55
CA LEU A 46 0.33 41.48 4.82
C LEU A 46 -0.86 42.16 4.12
N ASP A 47 -2.02 42.24 4.78
CA ASP A 47 -3.27 42.79 4.22
C ASP A 47 -3.80 42.07 2.96
N VAL A 48 -3.29 40.87 2.69
CA VAL A 48 -3.76 40.03 1.57
C VAL A 48 -4.88 39.10 2.06
N TRP A 49 -6.04 39.25 1.42
CA TRP A 49 -7.19 38.38 1.60
C TRP A 49 -7.42 37.56 0.35
N GLN A 50 -7.60 36.25 0.50
CA GLN A 50 -7.98 35.37 -0.59
C GLN A 50 -9.36 34.77 -0.34
N THR A 51 -10.23 34.91 -1.33
CA THR A 51 -11.52 34.22 -1.33
C THR A 51 -11.32 32.80 -1.84
N ILE A 52 -11.55 31.82 -0.96
CA ILE A 52 -11.48 30.39 -1.30
C ILE A 52 -12.86 29.76 -1.20
N LYS A 53 -13.02 28.58 -1.80
CA LYS A 53 -14.22 27.76 -1.58
C LYS A 53 -14.30 27.38 -0.11
N CYS A 54 -15.50 27.48 0.46
CA CYS A 54 -15.74 27.08 1.84
C CYS A 54 -15.32 25.61 2.05
N PRO A 55 -14.43 25.30 3.01
CA PRO A 55 -13.91 23.94 3.21
C PRO A 55 -14.98 22.98 3.76
N THR A 56 -15.99 23.50 4.47
CA THR A 56 -17.08 22.65 4.97
C THR A 56 -18.04 22.21 3.87
N CYS A 57 -18.50 23.12 3.01
CA CYS A 57 -19.50 22.81 1.96
C CYS A 57 -18.91 22.65 0.55
N ASN A 58 -17.61 22.89 0.35
CA ASN A 58 -16.94 22.89 -0.96
C ASN A 58 -17.66 23.70 -2.04
N GLY A 59 -18.19 24.88 -1.67
CA GLY A 59 -18.92 25.77 -2.59
C GLY A 59 -20.40 25.45 -2.79
N LYS A 60 -20.94 24.41 -2.15
CA LYS A 60 -22.35 23.98 -2.33
C LYS A 60 -23.38 24.79 -1.56
N LYS A 61 -22.98 25.77 -0.73
CA LYS A 61 -23.81 26.64 0.12
C LYS A 61 -24.59 25.92 1.24
N GLU A 62 -24.93 24.67 1.04
CA GLU A 62 -25.57 23.77 1.99
C GLU A 62 -24.62 22.67 2.42
N THR A 63 -24.78 22.19 3.66
CA THR A 63 -24.11 21.00 4.19
C THR A 63 -25.13 20.09 4.86
N GLN A 64 -24.80 18.81 5.04
CA GLN A 64 -25.59 17.93 5.90
C GLN A 64 -25.46 18.36 7.36
N LEU A 65 -26.55 18.26 8.12
CA LEU A 65 -26.60 18.54 9.56
C LEU A 65 -25.61 17.66 10.31
N TRP A 66 -25.52 16.38 9.93
CA TRP A 66 -24.54 15.45 10.47
C TRP A 66 -23.54 15.06 9.39
N LYS A 67 -22.25 15.26 9.68
CA LYS A 67 -21.16 14.87 8.78
C LYS A 67 -20.41 13.69 9.38
N ARG A 68 -20.28 12.62 8.61
CA ARG A 68 -19.45 11.47 8.99
C ARG A 68 -17.97 11.88 8.90
N ILE A 69 -17.27 11.83 10.01
CA ILE A 69 -15.81 11.95 10.08
C ILE A 69 -15.22 10.57 10.33
N ASN A 70 -14.19 10.23 9.57
CA ASN A 70 -13.36 9.07 9.93
C ASN A 70 -12.45 9.52 11.09
N LEU A 71 -12.35 8.72 12.15
CA LEU A 71 -11.43 9.02 13.26
C LEU A 71 -9.96 8.86 12.87
N TRP A 72 -9.71 8.21 11.73
CA TRP A 72 -8.41 8.12 11.11
C TRP A 72 -8.43 8.79 9.73
N GLN A 73 -7.56 9.79 9.55
CA GLN A 73 -7.21 10.32 8.24
C GLN A 73 -5.84 9.76 7.89
N GLY A 74 -5.77 8.99 6.80
CA GLY A 74 -4.50 8.52 6.30
C GLY A 74 -3.62 9.70 5.92
N HIS A 75 -2.45 9.79 6.54
CA HIS A 75 -1.41 10.70 6.09
C HIS A 75 -0.64 10.07 4.94
N ASP A 76 -0.05 10.90 4.08
CA ASP A 76 0.94 10.43 3.12
C ASP A 76 2.19 9.98 3.90
N TYR A 77 2.46 8.67 3.90
CA TYR A 77 3.64 8.09 4.52
C TYR A 77 4.47 7.32 3.49
N TYR A 78 5.78 7.23 3.73
CA TYR A 78 6.66 6.44 2.87
C TYR A 78 6.42 4.95 3.10
N TRP A 79 6.24 4.20 2.01
CA TRP A 79 6.11 2.74 2.04
C TRP A 79 6.75 2.10 0.80
N ASP A 80 7.80 1.31 1.00
CA ASP A 80 8.45 0.50 -0.04
C ASP A 80 8.00 -0.96 0.06
N ALA A 81 6.96 -1.31 -0.69
CA ALA A 81 6.43 -2.67 -0.72
C ALA A 81 7.42 -3.67 -1.35
N ASP A 82 8.31 -3.22 -2.23
CA ASP A 82 9.27 -4.09 -2.90
C ASP A 82 10.46 -4.43 -1.98
N ALA A 83 10.82 -3.55 -1.04
CA ALA A 83 11.87 -3.81 -0.04
C ALA A 83 11.51 -4.94 0.95
N VAL A 84 10.22 -5.24 1.12
CA VAL A 84 9.72 -6.28 2.03
C VAL A 84 8.91 -7.35 1.31
N ARG A 85 9.07 -7.45 -0.02
CA ARG A 85 8.35 -8.42 -0.83
C ARG A 85 8.78 -9.84 -0.45
N GLU A 86 7.82 -10.71 -0.27
CA GLU A 86 8.09 -12.10 0.10
C GLU A 86 8.26 -12.93 -1.17
N PRO A 87 9.26 -13.84 -1.22
CA PRO A 87 9.30 -14.82 -2.29
C PRO A 87 8.03 -15.68 -2.24
N TYR A 88 7.63 -16.20 -3.40
CA TYR A 88 6.58 -17.20 -3.42
C TYR A 88 7.05 -18.45 -2.69
N SER A 89 6.24 -18.92 -1.75
CA SER A 89 6.42 -20.25 -1.19
C SER A 89 5.94 -21.27 -2.23
N PRO A 90 6.68 -22.35 -2.49
CA PRO A 90 6.21 -23.48 -3.27
C PRO A 90 4.85 -23.92 -2.73
N THR A 91 3.89 -24.13 -3.64
CA THR A 91 2.57 -24.65 -3.27
C THR A 91 2.32 -25.92 -4.04
N GLU A 92 2.01 -27.01 -3.36
CA GLU A 92 1.61 -28.27 -3.99
C GLU A 92 0.23 -28.20 -4.65
N ARG A 93 -0.50 -27.08 -4.51
CA ARG A 93 -1.83 -26.86 -5.08
C ARG A 93 -1.91 -27.20 -6.58
N TRP A 94 -0.82 -27.04 -7.32
CA TRP A 94 -0.72 -27.32 -8.75
C TRP A 94 0.27 -28.45 -9.10
N GLY A 95 0.67 -29.26 -8.11
CA GLY A 95 1.65 -30.33 -8.30
C GLY A 95 3.11 -29.86 -8.38
N GLY A 96 3.39 -28.62 -7.96
CA GLY A 96 4.74 -28.02 -7.92
C GLY A 96 4.79 -26.58 -8.44
N ASP A 97 6.02 -26.08 -8.59
CA ASP A 97 6.31 -24.70 -9.02
C ASP A 97 6.07 -24.46 -10.52
N THR A 98 6.13 -25.54 -11.30
CA THR A 98 5.71 -25.61 -12.69
C THR A 98 4.42 -26.41 -12.77
N TYR A 99 3.41 -25.82 -13.40
CA TYR A 99 2.23 -26.56 -13.81
C TYR A 99 2.66 -27.54 -14.89
N LYS A 100 2.60 -28.85 -14.61
CA LYS A 100 2.89 -29.88 -15.61
C LYS A 100 1.73 -29.91 -16.61
N GLY A 101 2.06 -29.68 -17.88
CA GLY A 101 1.08 -29.71 -18.94
C GLY A 101 0.37 -31.06 -19.02
N ALA A 102 -0.95 -31.04 -19.20
CA ALA A 102 -1.76 -32.24 -19.38
C ALA A 102 -2.62 -32.11 -20.64
N VAL A 103 -2.83 -33.23 -21.32
CA VAL A 103 -3.82 -33.34 -22.40
C VAL A 103 -5.19 -33.16 -21.76
N LYS A 104 -5.92 -32.11 -22.12
CA LYS A 104 -7.32 -31.98 -21.71
C LYS A 104 -8.15 -32.86 -22.62
N LYS A 105 -8.90 -33.81 -22.04
CA LYS A 105 -9.95 -34.51 -22.79
C LYS A 105 -11.19 -33.62 -22.86
N GLY A 106 -11.73 -33.46 -24.06
CA GLY A 106 -13.02 -32.84 -24.30
C GLY A 106 -14.16 -33.67 -23.69
N ILE A 107 -15.36 -33.10 -23.71
CA ILE A 107 -16.59 -33.73 -23.15
C ILE A 107 -16.88 -35.09 -23.81
N HIS A 108 -16.43 -35.28 -25.06
CA HIS A 108 -16.57 -36.52 -25.83
C HIS A 108 -15.29 -37.38 -25.89
N GLY A 109 -14.29 -37.08 -25.06
CA GLY A 109 -13.07 -37.90 -24.95
C GLY A 109 -12.01 -37.62 -26.01
N GLU A 110 -12.26 -36.70 -26.94
CA GLU A 110 -11.26 -36.19 -27.89
C GLU A 110 -10.21 -35.30 -27.23
N ASP A 111 -9.01 -35.22 -27.80
CA ASP A 111 -7.93 -34.38 -27.26
C ASP A 111 -8.22 -32.90 -27.52
N GLY A 112 -8.79 -32.22 -26.51
CA GLY A 112 -9.17 -30.80 -26.51
C GLY A 112 -8.00 -29.82 -26.36
N GLY A 113 -6.79 -30.26 -26.70
CA GLY A 113 -5.55 -29.48 -26.64
C GLY A 113 -4.65 -29.77 -25.43
N LEU A 114 -3.41 -29.31 -25.53
CA LEU A 114 -2.38 -29.40 -24.48
C LEU A 114 -2.43 -28.16 -23.59
N ASP A 115 -2.69 -28.33 -22.30
CA ASP A 115 -2.34 -27.28 -21.33
C ASP A 115 -0.81 -27.26 -21.26
N ARG A 116 -0.19 -26.11 -21.53
CA ARG A 116 1.28 -26.02 -21.66
C ARG A 116 1.92 -25.83 -20.29
N GLU A 117 3.14 -26.37 -20.14
CA GLU A 117 3.93 -26.13 -18.95
C GLU A 117 4.19 -24.64 -18.76
N ARG A 118 3.91 -24.15 -17.55
CA ARG A 118 4.12 -22.76 -17.17
C ARG A 118 4.48 -22.66 -15.70
N SER A 119 5.25 -21.63 -15.34
CA SER A 119 5.45 -21.32 -13.92
C SER A 119 4.12 -20.93 -13.29
N CYS A 120 3.84 -21.49 -12.12
CA CYS A 120 2.68 -21.13 -11.30
C CYS A 120 2.87 -19.78 -10.58
N PHE A 121 4.06 -19.18 -10.65
CA PHE A 121 4.43 -17.99 -9.89
C PHE A 121 4.89 -16.87 -10.81
N PRO A 122 4.36 -15.64 -10.67
CA PRO A 122 4.96 -14.48 -11.28
C PRO A 122 6.31 -14.22 -10.59
N GLY A 123 7.41 -14.17 -11.34
CA GLY A 123 8.79 -14.17 -10.82
C GLY A 123 9.21 -12.98 -9.94
N THR A 124 8.29 -12.11 -9.54
CA THR A 124 8.56 -10.92 -8.72
C THR A 124 8.33 -11.13 -7.22
N GLY A 125 7.67 -12.21 -6.79
CA GLY A 125 7.29 -12.41 -5.38
C GLY A 125 5.92 -11.81 -5.04
N ARG A 126 5.43 -12.07 -3.82
CA ARG A 126 4.12 -11.60 -3.32
C ARG A 126 4.24 -10.41 -2.38
N ASN A 127 3.21 -9.57 -2.35
CA ASN A 127 3.11 -8.49 -1.36
C ASN A 127 3.08 -9.04 0.06
N LEU A 128 3.75 -8.32 0.97
CA LEU A 128 3.67 -8.55 2.40
C LEU A 128 2.21 -8.42 2.87
N ARG A 129 1.72 -9.42 3.61
CA ARG A 129 0.34 -9.44 4.11
C ARG A 129 0.21 -8.61 5.38
N SER A 130 -1.00 -8.48 5.91
CA SER A 130 -1.24 -7.78 7.18
C SER A 130 -1.04 -8.66 8.42
N VAL A 131 -0.78 -9.96 8.25
CA VAL A 131 -0.54 -10.91 9.34
C VAL A 131 0.84 -11.52 9.13
N TRP A 132 1.72 -11.30 10.11
CA TRP A 132 3.11 -11.77 10.09
C TRP A 132 3.32 -12.77 11.21
N THR A 133 3.96 -13.89 10.90
CA THR A 133 4.30 -14.92 11.87
C THR A 133 5.79 -14.91 12.09
N PHE A 134 6.22 -14.78 13.35
CA PHE A 134 7.62 -14.83 13.74
C PHE A 134 7.83 -15.99 14.72
N PRO A 135 8.90 -16.78 14.57
CA PRO A 135 9.29 -17.74 15.60
C PRO A 135 9.76 -16.99 16.85
N THR A 136 9.67 -17.65 18.01
CA THR A 136 10.31 -17.16 19.24
C THR A 136 11.83 -17.26 19.06
N VAL A 137 12.52 -16.15 19.32
CA VAL A 137 13.99 -16.08 19.29
C VAL A 137 14.46 -15.81 20.71
N PRO A 138 15.35 -16.64 21.28
CA PRO A 138 15.86 -16.40 22.62
C PRO A 138 16.69 -15.11 22.63
N PHE A 139 16.39 -14.22 23.57
CA PHE A 139 17.21 -13.05 23.82
C PHE A 139 18.28 -13.39 24.87
N PRO A 140 19.57 -13.07 24.64
CA PRO A 140 20.62 -13.34 25.62
C PRO A 140 20.33 -12.58 26.92
N SER A 141 20.21 -13.29 28.03
CA SER A 141 20.15 -12.65 29.33
C SER A 141 21.54 -12.20 29.76
N PHE A 142 21.69 -10.94 30.15
CA PHE A 142 22.97 -10.42 30.63
C PHE A 142 23.09 -10.65 32.14
N LYS A 143 24.32 -10.86 32.62
CA LYS A 143 24.61 -10.86 34.06
C LYS A 143 25.25 -9.54 34.44
N ILE A 144 24.63 -8.81 35.36
CA ILE A 144 25.20 -7.62 35.99
C ILE A 144 25.39 -7.98 37.47
N ASP A 145 26.64 -7.90 37.96
CA ASP A 145 27.01 -8.26 39.35
C ASP A 145 26.53 -9.65 39.80
N GLY A 146 26.62 -10.64 38.89
CA GLY A 146 26.19 -12.02 39.16
C GLY A 146 24.68 -12.24 39.12
N ARG A 147 23.86 -11.20 38.98
CA ARG A 147 22.40 -11.30 38.82
C ARG A 147 22.03 -11.38 37.35
N LYS A 148 21.15 -12.32 37.01
CA LYS A 148 20.54 -12.43 35.68
C LYS A 148 19.56 -11.27 35.51
N VAL A 149 19.84 -10.38 34.56
CA VAL A 149 18.96 -9.28 34.18
C VAL A 149 18.31 -9.69 32.87
N ASP A 150 17.00 -9.90 32.92
CA ASP A 150 16.17 -10.15 31.74
C ASP A 150 15.53 -8.82 31.31
N HIS A 151 15.53 -8.54 30.00
CA HIS A 151 14.75 -7.42 29.45
C HIS A 151 13.35 -7.93 29.09
N PHE A 152 12.31 -7.23 29.57
CA PHE A 152 10.93 -7.65 29.37
C PHE A 152 10.36 -7.27 28.00
N ALA A 153 10.86 -6.19 27.39
CA ALA A 153 10.41 -5.68 26.10
C ALA A 153 11.29 -6.18 24.93
N VAL A 154 11.49 -7.50 24.84
CA VAL A 154 12.28 -8.14 23.77
C VAL A 154 11.39 -8.71 22.68
N PHE A 155 11.80 -8.53 21.43
CA PHE A 155 11.12 -9.10 20.26
C PHE A 155 12.15 -9.54 19.21
N PRO A 156 11.79 -10.45 18.27
CA PRO A 156 12.70 -10.91 17.23
C PRO A 156 13.17 -9.78 16.32
N GLU A 157 14.45 -9.77 15.94
CA GLU A 157 15.03 -8.75 15.04
C GLU A 157 14.30 -8.63 13.68
N LYS A 158 13.65 -9.71 13.23
CA LYS A 158 12.91 -9.74 11.96
C LYS A 158 11.74 -8.76 11.93
N LEU A 159 11.10 -8.53 13.08
CA LEU A 159 9.96 -7.62 13.19
C LEU A 159 10.35 -6.16 12.83
N PRO A 160 11.31 -5.51 13.54
CA PRO A 160 11.75 -4.17 13.18
C PRO A 160 12.44 -4.15 11.81
N GLU A 161 13.10 -5.24 11.38
CA GLU A 161 13.74 -5.29 10.05
C GLU A 161 12.73 -5.04 8.93
N LEU A 162 11.56 -5.72 8.97
CA LEU A 162 10.50 -5.53 7.99
C LEU A 162 9.91 -4.12 8.08
N CYS A 163 9.60 -3.65 9.29
CA CYS A 163 9.06 -2.30 9.50
C CYS A 163 10.01 -1.22 8.96
N ILE A 164 11.30 -1.29 9.28
CA ILE A 164 12.30 -0.30 8.86
C ILE A 164 12.51 -0.35 7.35
N LYS A 165 12.60 -1.55 6.74
CA LYS A 165 12.74 -1.67 5.28
C LYS A 165 11.55 -1.09 4.53
N ALA A 166 10.33 -1.31 5.02
CA ALA A 166 9.14 -0.77 4.39
C ALA A 166 9.00 0.75 4.62
N ALA A 167 9.27 1.23 5.84
CA ALA A 167 9.00 2.61 6.24
C ALA A 167 10.16 3.59 5.99
N THR A 168 11.37 3.10 5.66
CA THR A 168 12.53 3.97 5.39
C THR A 168 13.15 3.68 4.03
N PRO A 169 13.48 4.73 3.25
CA PRO A 169 14.15 4.54 1.97
C PRO A 169 15.53 3.94 2.14
N GLU A 170 15.84 2.92 1.33
CA GLU A 170 17.11 2.20 1.37
C GLU A 170 18.32 3.10 1.16
N VAL A 171 18.17 4.07 0.26
CA VAL A 171 19.21 5.02 -0.09
C VAL A 171 19.18 6.30 0.75
N GLY A 172 18.21 6.44 1.65
CA GLY A 172 18.10 7.56 2.56
C GLY A 172 17.18 8.71 2.12
N CYS A 173 17.29 9.81 2.83
CA CYS A 173 16.43 11.00 2.71
C CYS A 173 17.25 12.22 2.28
N CYS A 174 16.58 13.25 1.78
CA CYS A 174 17.18 14.55 1.51
C CYS A 174 17.69 15.19 2.81
N ASN A 175 18.94 15.64 2.86
CA ASN A 175 19.52 16.25 4.06
C ASN A 175 18.88 17.60 4.46
N LYS A 176 18.20 18.29 3.54
CA LYS A 176 17.63 19.62 3.76
C LYS A 176 16.19 19.57 4.29
N CYS A 177 15.36 18.69 3.75
CA CYS A 177 13.92 18.63 4.07
C CYS A 177 13.46 17.28 4.61
N GLY A 178 14.34 16.27 4.70
CA GLY A 178 13.98 14.93 5.17
C GLY A 178 13.13 14.11 4.18
N ALA A 179 12.80 14.66 3.01
CA ALA A 179 11.98 13.94 2.03
C ALA A 179 12.67 12.66 1.55
N PRO A 180 11.94 11.53 1.48
CA PRO A 180 12.53 10.24 1.15
C PRO A 180 12.92 10.15 -0.32
N TRP A 181 14.00 9.43 -0.62
CA TRP A 181 14.27 9.02 -1.99
C TRP A 181 13.40 7.83 -2.34
N VAL A 182 12.72 7.90 -3.49
CA VAL A 182 11.73 6.90 -3.90
C VAL A 182 12.31 5.95 -4.94
N ARG A 183 11.96 4.67 -4.82
CA ARG A 183 12.34 3.62 -5.76
C ARG A 183 11.72 3.92 -7.12
N VAL A 184 12.53 3.80 -8.17
CA VAL A 184 12.07 3.91 -9.55
C VAL A 184 11.96 2.50 -10.13
N LEU A 185 10.76 2.18 -10.59
CA LEU A 185 10.43 0.89 -11.18
C LEU A 185 10.21 1.05 -12.68
N GLU A 186 10.83 0.19 -13.47
CA GLU A 186 10.40 -0.06 -14.83
C GLU A 186 9.33 -1.14 -14.80
N LYS A 187 8.14 -0.80 -15.29
CA LYS A 187 6.99 -1.69 -15.34
C LYS A 187 6.60 -1.95 -16.78
N LYS A 188 6.63 -3.22 -17.18
CA LYS A 188 5.99 -3.69 -18.41
C LYS A 188 4.70 -4.39 -18.02
N PRO A 189 3.52 -3.87 -18.38
CA PRO A 189 2.26 -4.54 -18.08
C PRO A 189 2.20 -5.88 -18.81
N SER A 190 1.53 -6.86 -18.20
CA SER A 190 1.21 -8.10 -18.89
C SER A 190 0.38 -7.79 -20.13
N GLN A 191 0.77 -8.37 -21.26
CA GLN A 191 -0.01 -8.30 -22.49
C GLN A 191 -1.11 -9.37 -22.53
N PHE A 192 -1.19 -10.22 -21.51
CA PHE A 192 -2.16 -11.30 -21.44
C PHE A 192 -3.57 -10.74 -21.22
N ASN A 193 -4.43 -10.92 -22.21
CA ASN A 193 -5.84 -10.59 -22.14
C ASN A 193 -6.66 -11.75 -22.68
N ILE A 194 -7.31 -12.48 -21.76
CA ILE A 194 -8.05 -13.71 -22.07
C ILE A 194 -9.14 -13.48 -23.13
N ARG A 195 -9.86 -12.35 -23.05
CA ARG A 195 -10.91 -11.97 -24.01
C ARG A 195 -10.34 -11.83 -25.43
N VAL A 196 -9.22 -11.12 -25.56
CA VAL A 196 -8.61 -10.84 -26.87
C VAL A 196 -7.95 -12.09 -27.45
N ARG A 197 -7.31 -12.92 -26.61
CA ARG A 197 -6.75 -14.22 -27.01
C ARG A 197 -7.83 -15.14 -27.56
N ASP A 198 -8.95 -15.27 -26.86
CA ASP A 198 -10.00 -16.22 -27.23
C ASP A 198 -10.78 -15.76 -28.46
N ALA A 199 -10.99 -14.45 -28.63
CA ALA A 199 -11.49 -13.88 -29.88
C ALA A 199 -10.54 -14.14 -31.06
N LYS A 200 -9.22 -13.98 -30.88
CA LYS A 200 -8.21 -14.27 -31.92
C LYS A 200 -8.14 -15.74 -32.30
N ALA A 201 -8.38 -16.64 -31.34
CA ALA A 201 -8.35 -18.08 -31.53
C ALA A 201 -9.72 -18.66 -31.96
N SER A 202 -10.72 -17.82 -32.22
CA SER A 202 -12.10 -18.22 -32.55
C SER A 202 -12.73 -19.15 -31.51
N ARG A 203 -12.38 -18.97 -30.22
CA ARG A 203 -12.88 -19.79 -29.10
C ARG A 203 -14.02 -19.13 -28.30
N ALA A 204 -14.41 -17.91 -28.67
CA ALA A 204 -15.48 -17.17 -28.04
C ALA A 204 -16.29 -16.43 -29.12
N THR A 205 -17.61 -16.41 -29.00
CA THR A 205 -18.49 -15.65 -29.92
C THR A 205 -18.84 -14.28 -29.31
N PRO A 206 -19.08 -13.24 -30.13
CA PRO A 206 -19.49 -11.92 -29.65
C PRO A 206 -20.77 -11.91 -28.79
N GLU A 207 -21.59 -12.95 -28.92
CA GLU A 207 -22.85 -13.18 -28.22
C GLU A 207 -22.64 -13.58 -26.74
N GLU A 208 -21.50 -14.19 -26.40
CA GLU A 208 -21.14 -14.60 -25.03
C GLU A 208 -20.58 -13.44 -24.17
N GLY A 209 -20.66 -12.19 -24.65
CA GLY A 209 -20.24 -11.00 -23.92
C GLY A 209 -18.74 -10.68 -23.99
N TYR A 210 -17.95 -11.49 -24.69
CA TYR A 210 -16.51 -11.28 -24.90
C TYR A 210 -16.23 -10.42 -26.15
N LYS A 211 -16.64 -9.16 -26.15
CA LYS A 211 -16.42 -8.27 -27.31
C LYS A 211 -14.99 -7.77 -27.35
N ALA A 212 -14.15 -8.29 -28.25
CA ALA A 212 -12.86 -7.71 -28.60
C ALA A 212 -12.92 -6.95 -29.93
N THR A 213 -12.32 -5.77 -29.96
CA THR A 213 -12.20 -4.97 -31.19
C THR A 213 -11.16 -5.59 -32.11
N GLU A 214 -11.31 -5.40 -33.43
CA GLU A 214 -10.36 -5.91 -34.42
C GLU A 214 -8.94 -5.35 -34.19
N GLU A 215 -8.84 -4.10 -33.72
CA GLU A 215 -7.56 -3.48 -33.35
C GLU A 215 -6.90 -4.18 -32.16
N GLU A 216 -7.66 -4.53 -31.11
CA GLU A 216 -7.16 -5.29 -29.96
C GLU A 216 -6.62 -6.66 -30.40
N VAL A 217 -7.36 -7.35 -31.28
CA VAL A 217 -6.99 -8.69 -31.81
C VAL A 217 -5.74 -8.63 -32.69
N SER A 218 -5.66 -7.60 -33.55
CA SER A 218 -4.52 -7.35 -34.43
C SER A 218 -3.23 -7.08 -33.64
N ARG A 219 -3.31 -6.23 -32.61
CA ARG A 219 -2.15 -5.89 -31.75
C ARG A 219 -1.76 -6.99 -30.77
N TYR A 220 -2.58 -8.05 -30.61
CA TYR A 220 -2.30 -9.11 -29.65
C TYR A 220 -1.10 -9.97 -30.08
N PRO A 221 -0.03 -10.05 -29.27
CA PRO A 221 1.20 -10.76 -29.60
C PRO A 221 1.02 -12.29 -29.53
N GLY A 222 0.40 -12.85 -30.56
CA GLY A 222 0.27 -14.29 -30.79
C GLY A 222 -0.13 -15.14 -29.57
N ASN A 223 0.30 -16.39 -29.56
CA ASN A 223 -0.02 -17.37 -28.50
C ASN A 223 0.87 -17.25 -27.26
N HIS A 224 1.82 -16.30 -27.23
CA HIS A 224 2.81 -16.14 -26.16
C HIS A 224 2.92 -14.66 -25.75
N PRO A 225 1.87 -14.11 -25.11
CA PRO A 225 1.93 -12.74 -24.63
C PRO A 225 2.97 -12.60 -23.52
N ASP A 226 3.69 -11.48 -23.52
CA ASP A 226 4.69 -11.18 -22.49
C ASP A 226 3.97 -11.10 -21.12
N PRO A 227 4.45 -11.86 -20.11
CA PRO A 227 3.85 -11.86 -18.77
C PRO A 227 3.96 -10.50 -18.07
N GLY A 228 4.75 -9.57 -18.60
CA GLY A 228 5.09 -8.31 -17.96
C GLY A 228 6.13 -8.52 -16.86
N TYR A 229 6.76 -7.43 -16.45
CA TYR A 229 7.71 -7.43 -15.35
C TYR A 229 7.69 -6.10 -14.61
N SER A 230 8.20 -6.11 -13.39
CA SER A 230 8.53 -4.92 -12.62
C SER A 230 9.94 -5.10 -12.09
N ARG A 231 10.86 -4.19 -12.46
CA ARG A 231 12.24 -4.22 -11.96
C ARG A 231 12.66 -2.86 -11.44
N THR A 232 13.49 -2.86 -10.40
CA THR A 232 14.10 -1.62 -9.90
C THR A 232 15.16 -1.16 -10.90
N ILE A 233 15.04 0.09 -11.35
CA ILE A 233 16.03 0.71 -12.25
C ILE A 233 16.85 1.81 -11.57
N GLY A 234 16.45 2.23 -10.37
CA GLY A 234 17.21 3.20 -9.59
C GLY A 234 16.36 3.91 -8.54
N TRP A 235 16.82 5.08 -8.15
CA TRP A 235 16.24 5.90 -7.09
C TRP A 235 16.20 7.36 -7.52
N ARG A 236 15.17 8.09 -7.10
CA ARG A 236 15.05 9.52 -7.38
C ARG A 236 14.61 10.30 -6.13
N PRO A 237 14.96 11.58 -6.00
CA PRO A 237 14.45 12.41 -4.92
C PRO A 237 12.94 12.62 -5.10
N SER A 238 12.20 12.67 -3.99
CA SER A 238 10.79 13.12 -3.99
C SER A 238 10.66 14.64 -3.85
N CYS A 239 11.71 15.33 -3.42
CA CYS A 239 11.76 16.79 -3.28
C CYS A 239 12.54 17.49 -4.40
N LYS A 240 12.37 18.81 -4.52
CA LYS A 240 13.11 19.68 -5.46
C LYS A 240 14.37 20.31 -4.87
N CYS A 241 14.79 19.94 -3.65
CA CYS A 241 15.88 20.62 -2.95
C CYS A 241 17.27 20.46 -3.59
N ASN A 242 17.44 19.49 -4.49
CA ASN A 242 18.72 19.14 -5.11
C ASN A 242 19.89 19.05 -4.10
N ALA A 243 19.63 18.40 -2.98
CA ALA A 243 20.57 18.29 -1.87
C ALA A 243 21.02 16.83 -1.70
N PRO A 244 22.20 16.57 -1.10
CA PRO A 244 22.71 15.22 -0.96
C PRO A 244 21.81 14.38 -0.06
N ARG A 245 21.87 13.07 -0.27
CA ARG A 245 21.13 12.10 0.55
C ARG A 245 21.91 11.75 1.82
N VAL A 246 21.19 11.57 2.91
CA VAL A 246 21.70 11.09 4.20
C VAL A 246 20.89 9.86 4.65
N PRO A 247 21.46 8.96 5.45
CA PRO A 247 20.70 7.83 5.99
C PRO A 247 19.43 8.27 6.70
N SER A 248 18.35 7.50 6.55
CA SER A 248 17.10 7.76 7.26
C SER A 248 17.29 7.61 8.77
N VAL A 249 16.55 8.39 9.55
CA VAL A 249 16.53 8.30 11.02
C VAL A 249 15.39 7.38 11.45
N VAL A 250 15.68 6.43 12.33
CA VAL A 250 14.70 5.61 13.04
C VAL A 250 14.66 6.09 14.48
N LEU A 251 13.48 6.52 14.93
CA LEU A 251 13.22 6.93 16.31
C LEU A 251 12.49 5.80 17.04
N ASP A 252 13.03 5.39 18.18
CA ASP A 252 12.36 4.50 19.12
C ASP A 252 12.23 5.20 20.49
N PRO A 253 11.08 5.81 20.80
CA PRO A 253 10.91 6.58 22.03
C PRO A 253 10.80 5.70 23.29
N LEU A 254 10.66 4.38 23.13
CA LEU A 254 10.53 3.39 24.21
C LEU A 254 11.43 2.20 23.86
N MET A 255 12.73 2.46 23.80
CA MET A 255 13.67 1.57 23.10
C MET A 255 13.85 0.21 23.77
N GLY A 256 13.60 0.08 25.08
CA GLY A 256 13.75 -1.15 25.84
C GLY A 256 15.14 -1.77 25.64
N ALA A 257 15.18 -3.02 25.17
CA ALA A 257 16.43 -3.71 24.81
C ALA A 257 17.13 -3.12 23.56
N SER A 258 16.62 -2.03 23.00
CA SER A 258 17.12 -1.31 21.83
C SER A 258 17.17 -2.14 20.54
N THR A 259 16.38 -3.22 20.44
CA THR A 259 16.36 -4.12 19.27
C THR A 259 16.04 -3.35 17.98
N THR A 260 15.11 -2.39 18.02
CA THR A 260 14.78 -1.52 16.87
C THR A 260 15.99 -0.73 16.40
N LEU A 261 16.69 -0.10 17.34
CA LEU A 261 17.84 0.77 17.05
C LEU A 261 19.04 -0.04 16.53
N TRP A 262 19.26 -1.22 17.11
CA TRP A 262 20.25 -2.18 16.66
C TRP A 262 20.01 -2.62 15.22
N VAL A 263 18.77 -3.00 14.88
CA VAL A 263 18.40 -3.38 13.52
C VAL A 263 18.46 -2.18 12.56
N ALA A 264 18.07 -0.99 12.99
CA ALA A 264 18.24 0.24 12.22
C ALA A 264 19.70 0.46 11.83
N LYS A 265 20.64 0.29 12.77
CA LYS A 265 22.08 0.38 12.50
C LYS A 265 22.56 -0.70 11.53
N LYS A 266 22.13 -1.96 11.68
CA LYS A 266 22.43 -3.04 10.72
C LYS A 266 21.98 -2.70 9.30
N LEU A 267 20.87 -1.99 9.15
CA LEU A 267 20.32 -1.54 7.87
C LEU A 267 20.93 -0.21 7.38
N ASN A 268 22.04 0.25 7.97
CA ASN A 268 22.67 1.53 7.65
C ASN A 268 21.73 2.73 7.80
N ARG A 269 20.93 2.74 8.88
CA ARG A 269 20.11 3.89 9.30
C ARG A 269 20.73 4.61 10.48
N GLN A 270 20.38 5.88 10.64
CA GLN A 270 20.57 6.58 11.90
C GLN A 270 19.52 6.08 12.89
N ALA A 271 19.90 5.98 14.17
CA ALA A 271 19.05 5.43 15.22
C ALA A 271 19.11 6.38 16.41
N VAL A 272 17.95 6.77 16.90
CA VAL A 272 17.76 7.63 18.08
C VAL A 272 16.72 6.95 18.96
N GLY A 273 16.99 6.84 20.25
CA GLY A 273 15.97 6.34 21.15
C GLY A 273 16.11 6.88 22.56
N TYR A 274 15.02 6.67 23.29
CA TYR A 274 14.82 7.10 24.67
C TYR A 274 14.28 5.90 25.46
N GLU A 275 14.62 5.84 26.73
CA GLU A 275 14.09 4.89 27.72
C GLU A 275 13.83 5.65 29.03
#